data_AF-A0A368UJT6-F1
#
_entry.id   AF-A0A368UJT6-F1
#
_cell.length_a   1.000
_cell.length_b   1.000
_cell.length_c   1.000
_cell.angle_alpha   90.00
_cell.angle_beta   90.00
_cell.angle_gamma   90.00
#
_symmetry.space_group_name_H-M   'P 1'
#
loop_
_entity.id
_entity.type
_entity.pdbx_description
1 polymer ?
#
loop_
_entity_poly.entity_id
_entity_poly.type
_entity_poly.pdbx_seq_one_letter_code
_entity_poly.pdbx_strand_id
1 'polypeptide(L)'
;MSESLTAQQLLRIRSKLETVVNEQPNSRNAESAQAALQRMRSGEYGYCIECGDEISAARLAAKPDVALCVDCQALKDEEEDA
;
A
#
# COMPACT_ATOMS: atom_id res chain seq x y z
N MET A 1 -13.55 13.59 10.93
CA MET A 1 -12.46 14.06 10.05
C MET A 1 -12.00 12.83 9.31
N SER A 2 -12.39 12.68 8.05
CA SER A 2 -12.03 11.53 7.22
C SER A 2 -10.51 11.56 7.01
N GLU A 3 -9.80 10.56 7.53
CA GLU A 3 -8.34 10.36 7.39
C GLU A 3 -7.96 9.91 5.97
N SER A 4 -8.52 10.60 4.96
CA SER A 4 -8.25 10.36 3.56
C SER A 4 -6.90 10.94 3.18
N LEU A 5 -6.13 10.22 2.36
CA LEU A 5 -4.86 10.71 1.82
C LEU A 5 -5.04 12.02 1.06
N THR A 6 -4.28 13.05 1.41
CA THR A 6 -4.24 14.28 0.61
C THR A 6 -3.52 14.02 -0.72
N ALA A 7 -3.87 14.80 -1.76
CA ALA A 7 -3.18 14.72 -3.06
C ALA A 7 -1.66 14.90 -2.93
N GLN A 8 -1.22 15.74 -1.99
CA GLN A 8 0.20 15.98 -1.74
C GLN A 8 0.89 14.79 -1.06
N GLN A 9 0.17 14.09 -0.18
CA GLN A 9 0.66 12.85 0.42
C GLN A 9 0.77 11.72 -0.61
N LEU A 10 -0.23 11.58 -1.49
CA LEU A 10 -0.19 10.62 -2.60
C LEU A 10 1.03 10.84 -3.50
N LEU A 11 1.34 12.09 -3.85
CA LEU A 11 2.52 12.42 -4.68
C LEU A 11 3.82 11.99 -4.01
N ARG A 12 3.99 12.25 -2.71
CA ARG A 12 5.19 11.85 -1.96
C ARG A 12 5.33 10.33 -1.90
N ILE A 13 4.22 9.64 -1.62
CA ILE A 13 4.18 8.18 -1.57
C ILE A 13 4.55 7.60 -2.94
N ARG A 14 3.95 8.11 -4.02
CA ARG A 14 4.24 7.65 -5.38
C ARG A 14 5.72 7.80 -5.72
N SER A 15 6.30 8.97 -5.46
CA SER A 15 7.73 9.23 -5.69
C SER A 15 8.62 8.25 -4.91
N LYS A 16 8.28 7.95 -3.65
CA LYS A 16 9.01 6.96 -2.84
C LYS A 16 8.95 5.57 -3.44
N LEU A 17 7.77 5.14 -3.91
CA LEU A 17 7.60 3.83 -4.54
C LEU A 17 8.36 3.74 -5.87
N GLU A 18 8.34 4.80 -6.69
CA GLU A 18 9.11 4.87 -7.94
C GLU A 18 10.61 4.70 -7.70
N THR A 19 11.16 5.32 -6.64
CA THR A 19 12.56 5.14 -6.25
C THR A 19 12.89 3.69 -5.92
N VAL A 20 12.05 3.01 -5.11
CA VAL A 20 12.26 1.60 -4.74
C VAL A 20 12.30 0.70 -5.98
N VAL A 21 11.39 0.92 -6.92
CA VAL A 21 11.33 0.14 -8.17
C VAL A 21 12.56 0.37 -9.04
N ASN A 22 13.05 1.61 -9.12
CA ASN A 22 14.19 1.96 -9.96
C ASN A 22 15.52 1.46 -9.38
N GLU A 23 15.69 1.49 -8.06
CA GLU A 23 16.93 1.05 -7.39
C GLU A 23 17.05 -0.47 -7.31
N GLN A 24 15.93 -1.20 -7.15
CA GLN A 24 15.94 -2.64 -6.91
C GLN A 24 14.87 -3.39 -7.74
N PRO A 25 14.93 -3.35 -9.08
CA PRO A 25 13.84 -3.78 -9.97
C PRO A 25 13.44 -5.26 -9.85
N ASN A 26 14.33 -6.11 -9.35
CA ASN A 26 14.10 -7.56 -9.20
C ASN A 26 13.95 -7.99 -7.73
N SER A 27 13.68 -7.05 -6.82
CA SER A 27 13.43 -7.36 -5.40
C SER A 27 11.95 -7.59 -5.13
N ARG A 28 11.63 -8.41 -4.12
CA ARG A 28 10.25 -8.57 -3.61
C ARG A 28 9.62 -7.23 -3.24
N ASN A 29 10.41 -6.30 -2.69
CA ASN A 29 9.97 -4.96 -2.34
C ASN A 29 9.58 -4.14 -3.58
N ALA A 30 10.30 -4.28 -4.69
CA ALA A 30 9.93 -3.63 -5.94
C ALA A 30 8.66 -4.22 -6.55
N GLU A 31 8.43 -5.52 -6.44
CA GLU A 31 7.16 -6.15 -6.87
C GLU A 31 5.97 -5.54 -6.12
N SER A 32 6.05 -5.47 -4.79
CA SER A 32 5.02 -4.83 -3.95
C SER A 32 4.85 -3.34 -4.27
N ALA A 33 5.95 -2.62 -4.52
CA ALA A 33 5.92 -1.21 -4.90
C ALA A 33 5.30 -0.99 -6.29
N GLN A 34 5.59 -1.86 -7.26
CA GLN A 34 4.95 -1.85 -8.57
C GLN A 34 3.45 -2.11 -8.46
N ALA A 35 3.03 -3.07 -7.65
CA ALA A 35 1.61 -3.34 -7.40
C ALA A 35 0.91 -2.13 -6.77
N ALA A 36 1.54 -1.46 -5.81
CA ALA A 36 1.02 -0.23 -5.22
C ALA A 36 0.90 0.91 -6.27
N LEU A 37 1.91 1.09 -7.13
CA LEU A 37 1.87 2.06 -8.22
C LEU A 37 0.78 1.74 -9.27
N GLN A 38 0.51 0.47 -9.54
CA GLN A 38 -0.62 0.06 -10.41
C GLN A 38 -1.95 0.45 -9.77
N ARG A 39 -2.15 0.16 -8.48
CA ARG A 39 -3.37 0.57 -7.75
C ARG A 39 -3.56 2.07 -7.74
N MET A 40 -2.47 2.85 -7.67
CA MET A 40 -2.56 4.31 -7.78
C MET A 40 -3.06 4.77 -9.15
N ARG A 41 -2.73 4.03 -10.22
CA ARG A 41 -3.21 4.31 -11.57
C ARG A 41 -4.66 3.88 -11.79
N SER A 42 -5.09 2.77 -11.19
CA SER A 42 -6.49 2.32 -11.26
C SER A 42 -7.42 3.13 -10.35
N GLY A 43 -6.86 3.88 -9.39
CA GLY A 43 -7.65 4.63 -8.40
C GLY A 43 -8.05 3.81 -7.17
N GLU A 44 -7.54 2.58 -7.06
CA GLU A 44 -7.81 1.65 -5.96
C GLU A 44 -6.79 1.77 -4.82
N TYR A 45 -5.80 2.66 -4.95
CA TYR A 45 -4.82 2.87 -3.90
C TYR A 45 -5.47 3.50 -2.67
N GLY A 46 -5.21 2.89 -1.52
CA GLY A 46 -5.82 3.27 -0.25
C GLY A 46 -7.03 2.42 0.15
N TYR A 47 -7.37 1.39 -0.64
CA TYR A 47 -8.40 0.41 -0.29
C TYR A 47 -7.80 -0.98 -0.13
N CYS A 48 -8.37 -1.76 0.78
CA CYS A 48 -8.02 -3.13 1.06
C CYS A 48 -8.48 -4.03 -0.09
N ILE A 49 -7.59 -4.88 -0.61
CA ILE A 49 -7.93 -5.79 -1.72
C ILE A 49 -8.78 -6.98 -1.29
N GLU A 50 -8.92 -7.24 0.01
CA GLU A 50 -9.70 -8.37 0.55
C GLU A 50 -11.12 -7.94 0.90
N CYS A 51 -11.27 -6.90 1.74
CA CYS A 51 -12.58 -6.45 2.21
C CYS A 51 -13.12 -5.20 1.49
N GLY A 52 -12.28 -4.47 0.75
CA GLY A 52 -12.66 -3.22 0.09
C GLY A 52 -12.64 -1.97 0.99
N ASP A 53 -12.38 -2.12 2.29
CA ASP A 53 -12.37 -0.98 3.23
C ASP A 53 -11.15 -0.06 3.03
N GLU A 54 -11.28 1.18 3.51
CA GLU A 54 -10.18 2.14 3.50
C GLU A 54 -9.00 1.69 4.37
N ILE A 55 -7.79 1.74 3.81
CA ILE A 55 -6.55 1.59 4.54
C ILE A 55 -6.17 2.95 5.12
N SER A 56 -5.94 3.01 6.43
CA SER A 56 -5.63 4.27 7.10
C SER A 56 -4.42 4.98 6.49
N ALA A 57 -4.52 6.30 6.35
CA ALA A 57 -3.44 7.13 5.82
C ALA A 57 -2.12 6.98 6.61
N ALA A 58 -2.21 6.80 7.93
CA ALA A 58 -1.05 6.54 8.79
C ALA A 58 -0.33 5.24 8.41
N ARG A 59 -1.09 4.18 8.10
CA ARG A 59 -0.51 2.91 7.66
C ARG A 59 0.17 3.03 6.30
N LEU A 60 -0.47 3.69 5.34
CA LEU A 60 0.10 3.93 4.01
C LEU A 60 1.33 4.85 4.05
N ALA A 61 1.39 5.78 5.01
CA ALA A 61 2.57 6.60 5.25
C ALA A 61 3.75 5.78 5.80
N ALA A 62 3.48 4.86 6.73
CA ALA A 62 4.48 3.97 7.30
C ALA A 62 4.96 2.91 6.30
N LYS A 63 4.02 2.23 5.64
CA LYS A 63 4.25 1.13 4.70
C LYS A 63 3.41 1.33 3.43
N PRO A 64 3.95 2.01 2.40
CA PRO A 64 3.19 2.47 1.23
C PRO A 64 2.84 1.36 0.24
N ASP A 65 3.50 0.21 0.34
CA ASP A 65 3.34 -0.95 -0.51
C ASP A 65 2.26 -1.94 -0.02
N VAL A 66 1.64 -1.71 1.16
CA VAL A 66 0.59 -2.59 1.70
C VAL A 66 -0.68 -2.58 0.84
N ALA A 67 -1.31 -3.74 0.73
CA ALA A 67 -2.58 -3.92 0.04
C ALA A 67 -3.76 -4.25 0.95
N LEU A 68 -3.53 -4.44 2.26
CA LEU A 68 -4.52 -4.91 3.22
C LEU A 68 -4.81 -3.86 4.30
N CYS A 69 -6.03 -3.88 4.84
CA CYS A 69 -6.37 -3.18 6.09
C CYS A 69 -5.78 -3.93 7.30
N VAL A 70 -5.79 -3.29 8.47
CA VAL A 70 -5.11 -3.84 9.66
C VAL A 70 -5.73 -5.17 10.08
N ASP A 71 -7.04 -5.27 9.97
CA ASP A 71 -7.80 -6.46 10.34
C ASP A 71 -7.52 -7.63 9.38
N CYS A 72 -7.61 -7.40 8.06
CA CYS A 72 -7.28 -8.44 7.07
C CYS A 72 -5.81 -8.87 7.11
N GLN A 73 -4.89 -7.96 7.47
CA GLN A 73 -3.49 -8.36 7.68
C GLN A 73 -3.36 -9.25 8.92
N ALA A 74 -3.97 -8.86 10.04
CA ALA A 74 -3.91 -9.64 11.27
C ALA A 74 -4.45 -11.07 11.06
N LEU A 75 -5.57 -11.20 10.34
CA LEU A 75 -6.13 -12.52 10.00
C LEU A 75 -5.17 -13.38 9.16
N LYS A 76 -4.47 -12.79 8.17
CA LYS A 76 -3.49 -13.54 7.37
C LYS A 76 -2.26 -13.93 8.18
N ASP A 77 -1.77 -13.03 9.04
CA ASP A 77 -0.62 -13.30 9.89
C ASP A 77 -0.93 -14.47 10.86
N GLU A 78 -2.17 -14.54 11.39
CA GLU A 78 -2.64 -15.66 12.24
C GLU A 78 -2.76 -16.99 11.48
N GLU A 79 -3.16 -16.98 10.21
CA GLU A 79 -3.25 -18.19 9.37
C GLU A 79 -1.87 -18.75 8.99
N GLU A 80 -0.85 -17.90 8.82
CA GLU A 80 0.52 -18.33 8.48
C GLU A 80 1.24 -19.04 9.64
N ASP A 81 0.85 -18.76 10.88
CA ASP A 81 1.43 -19.33 12.10
C ASP A 81 0.74 -20.64 12.58
N ALA A 82 -0.30 -21.12 11.87
CA ALA A 82 -1.10 -22.29 12.22
C ALA A 82 -0.70 -23.58 11.47
#